data_AF-A0ABD2PAR5-F1
#
_entry.id   AF-A0ABD2PAR5-F1
#
_cell.length_a   1.000
_cell.length_b   1.000
_cell.length_c   1.000
_cell.angle_alpha   90.00
_cell.angle_beta   90.00
_cell.angle_gamma   90.00
#
_symmetry.space_group_name_H-M   'P 1'
#
loop_
_entity.id
_entity.type
_entity.pdbx_description
1 polymer ?
#
loop_
_entity_poly.entity_id
_entity_poly.type
_entity_poly.pdbx_seq_one_letter_code
_entity_poly.pdbx_strand_id
1 'polypeptide(L)'
;MVKNMTKSWVHPADETVFRQFIGDKMENMLAPTDINELNDKIVNTIRQANNKFCPKNEKEQRMSPETKKKMEERRIKASDVNTEPHEMKAINKEISKAIRKDIRQYKNKQILRIIEENE
;
A
#
# COMPACT_ATOMS: atom_id res chain seq x y z
N MET A 1 20.72 9.86 -12.21
CA MET A 1 20.03 10.96 -11.51
C MET A 1 18.99 10.33 -10.57
N VAL A 2 19.30 10.20 -9.28
CA VAL A 2 18.39 9.61 -8.30
C VAL A 2 17.38 10.69 -7.91
N LYS A 3 16.12 10.55 -8.35
CA LYS A 3 15.04 11.41 -7.86
C LYS A 3 14.80 11.05 -6.40
N ASN A 4 15.30 11.86 -5.48
CA ASN A 4 14.89 11.83 -4.08
C ASN A 4 13.41 12.24 -4.05
N MET A 5 12.50 11.27 -4.15
CA MET A 5 11.08 11.51 -3.88
C MET A 5 10.99 11.81 -2.39
N THR A 6 10.96 13.10 -2.04
CA THR A 6 10.53 13.52 -0.71
C THR A 6 9.14 12.95 -0.51
N LYS A 7 9.00 12.00 0.41
CA LYS A 7 7.68 11.46 0.77
C LYS A 7 6.82 12.64 1.19
N SER A 8 5.72 12.85 0.48
CA SER A 8 4.71 13.83 0.86
C SER A 8 4.26 13.53 2.30
N TRP A 9 4.17 14.56 3.13
CA TRP A 9 3.67 14.45 4.49
C TRP A 9 2.23 13.93 4.47
N VAL A 10 1.93 12.92 5.29
CA VAL A 10 0.60 12.33 5.43
C VAL A 10 0.03 12.75 6.77
N HIS A 11 -1.15 13.35 6.76
CA HIS A 11 -1.81 13.79 7.98
C HIS A 11 -2.19 12.57 8.85
N PRO A 12 -1.92 12.58 10.18
CA PRO A 12 -2.38 11.53 11.07
C PRO A 12 -3.90 11.44 11.08
N ALA A 13 -4.43 10.23 11.25
CA ALA A 13 -5.88 9.99 11.34
C ALA A 13 -6.50 10.60 12.60
N ASP A 14 -5.74 10.62 13.70
CA ASP A 14 -6.07 11.30 14.96
C ASP A 14 -4.86 12.11 15.43
N GLU A 15 -5.00 13.43 15.42
CA GLU A 15 -3.93 14.35 15.79
C GLU A 15 -3.63 14.34 17.30
N THR A 16 -4.65 14.15 18.14
CA THR A 16 -4.48 14.15 19.60
C THR A 16 -3.65 12.95 20.03
N VAL A 17 -4.00 11.77 19.53
CA VAL A 17 -3.26 10.53 19.86
C VAL A 17 -1.85 10.57 19.28
N PHE A 18 -1.68 11.16 18.09
CA PHE A 18 -0.36 11.35 17.47
C PHE A 18 0.54 12.24 18.33
N ARG A 19 0.03 13.40 18.76
CA ARG A 19 0.75 14.34 19.62
C ARG A 19 1.09 13.72 20.97
N GLN A 20 0.12 13.04 21.59
CA GLN A 20 0.31 12.37 22.87
C GLN A 20 1.42 11.31 22.78
N PHE A 21 1.41 10.46 21.75
CA PHE A 21 2.47 9.47 21.56
C PHE A 21 3.85 10.10 21.42
N ILE A 22 3.98 11.21 20.70
CA ILE A 22 5.26 11.92 20.58
C ILE A 22 5.67 12.50 21.94
N GLY A 23 4.74 13.14 22.66
CA GLY A 23 4.98 13.71 23.99
C GLY A 23 5.46 12.65 24.98
N ASP A 24 4.67 11.59 25.17
CA ASP A 24 5.00 10.47 26.07
C ASP A 24 6.37 9.86 25.72
N LYS A 25 6.66 9.71 24.43
CA LYS A 25 7.90 9.09 23.98
C LYS A 25 9.11 10.00 24.18
N MET A 26 8.95 11.31 24.04
CA MET A 26 10.03 12.28 24.29
C MET A 26 10.29 12.49 25.77
N GLU A 27 9.24 12.54 26.60
CA GLU A 27 9.36 12.74 28.04
C GLU A 27 10.06 11.57 28.74
N ASN A 28 9.86 10.36 28.22
CA ASN A 28 10.51 9.14 28.72
C ASN A 28 11.93 8.90 28.14
N MET A 29 12.47 9.81 27.32
CA MET A 29 13.83 9.65 26.78
C MET A 29 14.90 10.18 27.72
N LEU A 30 15.99 9.41 27.83
CA LEU A 30 17.21 9.88 28.48
C LEU A 30 17.73 11.15 27.79
N ALA A 31 18.18 12.10 28.61
CA ALA A 31 18.75 13.36 28.16
C ALA A 31 19.83 13.09 27.09
N PRO A 32 19.74 13.71 25.91
CA PRO A 32 20.72 13.54 24.86
C PRO A 32 22.07 14.12 25.30
N THR A 33 23.14 13.46 24.91
CA THR A 33 24.51 13.92 25.18
C THR A 33 25.00 14.91 24.11
N ASP A 34 24.46 14.83 22.89
CA ASP A 34 24.74 15.78 21.82
C ASP A 34 23.50 16.12 20.96
N ILE A 35 23.64 17.15 20.11
CA ILE A 35 22.57 17.67 19.23
C ILE A 35 22.20 16.69 18.10
N ASN A 36 23.15 15.93 17.56
CA ASN A 36 22.89 14.90 16.56
C ASN A 36 22.08 13.75 17.15
N GLU A 37 22.42 13.31 18.36
CA GLU A 37 21.68 12.29 19.10
C GLU A 37 20.24 12.75 19.38
N LEU A 38 20.05 14.02 19.76
CA LEU A 38 18.72 14.61 19.90
C LEU A 38 17.96 14.61 18.56
N ASN A 39 18.60 15.05 17.48
CA ASN A 39 17.98 15.06 16.16
C ASN A 39 17.57 13.65 15.70
N ASP A 40 18.42 12.65 15.92
CA ASP A 40 18.12 11.26 15.60
C ASP A 40 16.94 10.74 16.43
N LYS A 41 16.89 11.08 17.72
CA LYS A 41 15.74 10.75 18.59
C LYS A 41 14.45 11.39 18.10
N ILE A 42 14.48 12.67 17.70
CA ILE A 42 13.34 13.40 17.13
C ILE A 42 12.85 12.73 15.85
N VAL A 43 13.75 12.54 14.88
CA VAL A 43 13.44 11.94 13.59
C VAL A 43 12.88 10.52 13.77
N ASN A 44 13.48 9.71 14.65
CA ASN A 44 13.03 8.35 14.89
C ASN A 44 11.66 8.29 15.56
N THR A 45 11.36 9.21 16.48
CA THR A 45 10.06 9.26 17.16
C THR A 45 8.96 9.69 16.21
N ILE A 46 9.19 10.75 15.43
CA ILE A 46 8.25 11.20 14.40
C ILE A 46 8.04 10.09 13.36
N ARG A 47 9.10 9.39 12.94
CA ARG A 47 8.98 8.24 12.03
C ARG A 47 8.11 7.12 12.60
N GLN A 48 8.28 6.80 13.89
CA GLN A 48 7.47 5.79 14.56
C GLN A 48 6.01 6.22 14.70
N ALA A 49 5.76 7.47 15.07
CA ALA A 49 4.42 8.04 15.14
C ALA A 49 3.73 7.99 13.77
N ASN A 50 4.43 8.43 12.71
CA ASN A 50 3.93 8.37 11.34
C ASN A 50 3.59 6.95 10.90
N ASN A 51 4.45 5.97 11.21
CA ASN A 51 4.18 4.58 10.85
C ASN A 51 2.97 3.96 11.55
N LYS A 52 2.61 4.49 12.74
CA LYS A 52 1.57 3.94 13.61
C LYS A 52 0.22 4.63 13.42
N PHE A 53 0.20 5.95 13.24
CA PHE A 53 -1.03 6.74 13.26
C PHE A 53 -1.34 7.47 11.95
N CYS A 54 -0.39 7.56 11.01
CA CYS A 54 -0.71 8.07 9.68
C CYS A 54 -1.28 6.93 8.81
N PRO A 55 -2.37 7.18 8.08
CA PRO A 55 -2.92 6.22 7.14
C PRO A 55 -1.85 5.87 6.12
N LYS A 56 -1.57 4.58 5.97
CA LYS A 56 -0.76 4.10 4.86
C LYS A 56 -1.65 4.13 3.64
N ASN A 57 -1.15 4.70 2.55
CA ASN A 57 -1.76 4.54 1.23
C ASN A 57 -1.65 3.06 0.84
N GLU A 58 -2.54 2.23 1.38
CA GLU A 58 -2.69 0.86 0.94
C GLU A 58 -3.14 0.92 -0.51
N LYS A 59 -2.34 0.28 -1.38
CA LYS A 59 -2.73 0.18 -2.78
C LYS A 59 -4.03 -0.60 -2.84
N GLU A 60 -5.07 0.06 -3.35
CA GLU A 60 -6.37 -0.57 -3.59
C GLU A 60 -6.17 -1.88 -4.35
N GLN A 61 -6.58 -2.99 -3.72
CA GLN A 61 -6.53 -4.28 -4.37
C GLN A 61 -7.71 -4.44 -5.33
N ARG A 62 -7.52 -3.97 -6.56
CA ARG A 62 -8.54 -4.05 -7.63
C ARG A 62 -8.63 -5.41 -8.30
N MET A 63 -7.66 -6.30 -8.06
CA MET A 63 -7.60 -7.64 -8.64
C MET A 63 -7.56 -8.68 -7.54
N SER A 64 -8.33 -9.75 -7.72
CA SER A 64 -8.38 -10.89 -6.83
C SER A 64 -7.04 -11.65 -6.82
N PRO A 65 -6.73 -12.38 -5.74
CA PRO A 65 -5.59 -13.29 -5.70
C PRO A 65 -5.60 -14.32 -6.84
N GLU A 66 -6.79 -14.76 -7.25
CA GLU A 66 -6.98 -15.74 -8.33
C GLU A 66 -6.54 -15.16 -9.69
N THR A 67 -6.94 -13.93 -10.01
CA THR A 67 -6.47 -13.24 -11.23
C THR A 67 -4.95 -13.04 -11.21
N LYS A 68 -4.38 -12.69 -10.06
CA LYS A 68 -2.91 -12.56 -9.90
C LYS A 68 -2.21 -13.89 -10.15
N LYS A 69 -2.77 -15.01 -9.67
CA LYS A 69 -2.25 -16.36 -9.92
C LYS A 69 -2.23 -16.67 -11.42
N LYS A 70 -3.32 -16.40 -12.15
CA LYS A 70 -3.37 -16.60 -13.61
C LYS A 70 -2.34 -15.75 -14.35
N MET A 71 -2.10 -14.51 -13.90
CA MET A 71 -1.04 -13.67 -14.46
C MET A 71 0.36 -14.25 -14.23
N GLU A 72 0.59 -14.90 -13.09
CA GLU A 72 1.84 -15.59 -12.80
C GLU A 72 1.99 -16.87 -13.65
N GLU A 73 0.93 -17.66 -13.78
CA GLU A 73 0.90 -18.83 -14.69
C GLU A 73 1.24 -18.44 -16.13
N ARG A 74 0.75 -17.29 -16.61
CA ARG A 74 1.14 -16.74 -17.91
C ARG A 74 2.62 -16.40 -17.98
N ARG A 75 3.21 -15.82 -16.92
CA ARG A 75 4.64 -15.48 -16.90
C ARG A 75 5.51 -16.73 -17.00
N ILE A 76 5.15 -17.77 -16.25
CA ILE A 76 5.84 -19.06 -16.28
C ILE A 76 5.74 -19.68 -17.67
N LYS A 77 4.54 -19.73 -18.26
CA LYS A 77 4.37 -20.25 -19.63
C LYS A 77 5.09 -19.40 -20.69
N ALA A 78 5.11 -18.08 -20.54
CA ALA A 78 5.86 -17.23 -21.46
C ALA A 78 7.38 -17.48 -21.44
N SER A 79 7.92 -18.04 -20.34
CA SER A 79 9.33 -18.45 -20.25
C SER A 79 9.60 -19.86 -20.78
N ASP A 80 8.57 -20.65 -21.06
CA ASP A 80 8.72 -22.00 -21.64
C ASP A 80 8.73 -21.93 -23.17
N VAL A 81 9.83 -22.42 -23.76
CA VAL A 81 10.10 -22.44 -25.21
C VAL A 81 9.12 -23.34 -25.97
N ASN A 82 8.51 -24.32 -25.29
CA ASN A 82 7.56 -25.25 -25.90
C ASN A 82 6.11 -24.77 -25.83
N THR A 83 5.85 -23.57 -25.33
CA THR A 83 4.48 -23.11 -25.19
C THR A 83 3.86 -22.80 -26.54
N GLU A 84 2.82 -23.56 -26.87
CA GLU A 84 2.08 -23.38 -28.10
C GLU A 84 1.36 -22.00 -28.16
N PRO A 85 1.38 -21.31 -29.31
CA PRO A 85 0.74 -19.99 -29.45
C PRO A 85 -0.76 -20.00 -29.13
N HIS A 86 -1.46 -21.12 -29.33
CA HIS A 86 -2.89 -21.24 -29.03
C HIS A 86 -3.16 -21.24 -27.52
N GLU A 87 -2.30 -21.86 -26.72
CA GLU A 87 -2.39 -21.87 -25.25
C GLU A 87 -2.16 -20.48 -24.68
N MET A 88 -1.17 -19.75 -25.22
CA MET A 88 -0.92 -18.36 -24.82
C MET A 88 -2.11 -17.46 -25.11
N LYS A 89 -2.77 -17.64 -26.26
CA LYS A 89 -4.00 -16.90 -26.59
C LYS A 89 -5.14 -17.23 -25.63
N ALA A 90 -5.31 -18.51 -25.27
CA ALA A 90 -6.34 -18.93 -24.33
C ALA A 90 -6.13 -18.30 -22.94
N ILE A 91 -4.91 -18.36 -22.41
CA ILE A 91 -4.55 -17.78 -21.11
C ILE A 91 -4.73 -16.25 -21.10
N ASN A 92 -4.29 -15.57 -22.16
CA ASN A 92 -4.50 -14.12 -22.29
C ASN A 92 -6.00 -13.75 -22.28
N LYS A 93 -6.82 -14.55 -22.96
CA LYS A 93 -8.29 -14.35 -23.00
C LYS A 93 -8.91 -14.54 -21.62
N GLU A 94 -8.48 -15.56 -20.88
CA GLU A 94 -8.95 -15.81 -19.51
C GLU A 94 -8.56 -14.71 -18.54
N ILE A 95 -7.28 -14.30 -18.53
CA ILE A 95 -6.78 -13.20 -17.70
C ILE A 95 -7.55 -11.92 -18.01
N SER A 96 -7.75 -11.60 -19.29
CA SER A 96 -8.48 -10.41 -19.70
C SER A 96 -9.94 -10.44 -19.20
N LYS A 97 -10.59 -11.60 -19.23
CA LYS A 97 -11.95 -11.77 -18.68
C LYS A 97 -11.95 -11.61 -17.16
N ALA A 98 -11.00 -12.21 -16.46
CA ALA A 98 -10.89 -12.16 -15.00
C ALA A 98 -10.63 -10.73 -14.51
N ILE A 99 -9.68 -10.00 -15.13
CA ILE A 99 -9.41 -8.58 -14.83
C ILE A 99 -10.68 -7.73 -14.99
N ARG A 100 -11.40 -7.87 -16.10
CA ARG A 100 -12.65 -7.12 -16.31
C ARG A 100 -13.71 -7.41 -15.25
N LYS A 101 -13.83 -8.69 -14.85
CA LYS A 101 -14.76 -9.11 -13.79
C LYS A 101 -14.37 -8.47 -12.46
N ASP A 102 -13.10 -8.57 -12.06
CA ASP A 102 -12.60 -8.04 -10.78
C ASP A 102 -12.76 -6.52 -10.70
N ILE A 103 -12.41 -5.79 -11.77
CA ILE A 103 -12.59 -4.33 -11.82
C ILE A 103 -14.07 -3.95 -11.68
N ARG A 104 -14.98 -4.68 -12.35
CA ARG A 104 -16.42 -4.42 -12.23
C ARG A 104 -16.90 -4.67 -10.80
N GLN A 105 -16.51 -5.79 -10.19
CA GLN A 105 -16.87 -6.12 -8.81
C GLN A 105 -16.34 -5.07 -7.82
N TYR A 106 -15.08 -4.65 -7.98
CA TYR A 106 -14.48 -3.61 -7.16
C TYR A 106 -15.27 -2.30 -7.25
N LYS A 107 -15.57 -1.83 -8.47
CA LYS A 107 -16.36 -0.61 -8.69
C LYS A 107 -17.75 -0.70 -8.06
N ASN A 108 -18.44 -1.82 -8.24
CA ASN A 108 -19.76 -2.03 -7.64
C ASN A 108 -19.70 -1.97 -6.10
N LYS A 109 -18.69 -2.59 -5.48
CA LYS A 109 -18.49 -2.51 -4.02
C LYS A 109 -18.23 -1.08 -3.54
N GLN A 110 -17.44 -0.30 -4.30
CA GLN A 110 -17.20 1.11 -3.96
C GLN A 110 -18.49 1.93 -4.02
N ILE A 111 -19.31 1.74 -5.07
CA ILE A 111 -20.61 2.41 -5.21
C ILE A 111 -21.53 2.06 -4.02
N LEU A 112 -21.65 0.77 -3.69
CA LEU A 112 -22.47 0.32 -2.56
C LEU A 112 -22.03 0.94 -1.23
N ARG A 113 -20.72 0.93 -0.95
CA ARG A 113 -20.17 1.57 0.25
C ARG A 113 -20.52 3.06 0.31
N ILE A 114 -20.37 3.78 -0.79
CA ILE A 114 -20.70 5.22 -0.84
C ILE A 114 -22.19 5.45 -0.62
N ILE A 115 -23.07 4.56 -1.10
CA ILE A 115 -24.51 4.66 -0.82
C ILE A 115 -24.75 4.46 0.69
N GLU A 116 -24.21 3.41 1.29
CA GLU A 116 -24.34 3.11 2.73
C GLU A 116 -23.78 4.24 3.63
N GLU A 117 -22.74 4.95 3.19
CA GLU A 117 -22.15 6.07 3.94
C GLU A 117 -22.98 7.38 3.84
N ASN A 118 -23.90 7.48 2.87
CA ASN A 118 -24.73 8.68 2.65
C ASN A 118 -26.20 8.50 3.08
N GLU A 119 -26.61 7.28 3.47
CA GLU A 119 -27.90 6.99 4.12
C GLU A 119 -27.84 7.24 5.63
#